data_AF-A0A3M2LZJ2-F1
#
_entry.id   AF-A0A3M2LZJ2-F1
#
_cell.length_a   1.000
_cell.length_b   1.000
_cell.length_c   1.000
_cell.angle_alpha   90.00
_cell.angle_beta   90.00
_cell.angle_gamma   90.00
#
_symmetry.space_group_name_H-M   'P 1'
#
loop_
_entity.id
_entity.type
_entity.pdbx_description
1 polymer ?
#
loop_
_entity_poly.entity_id
_entity_poly.type
_entity_poly.pdbx_seq_one_letter_code
_entity_poly.pdbx_strand_id
1 'polypeptide(L)'
;MTHKKIDVAAEPGTEFDTERGLNQATTWVDFTGSGDFLVNVQAGWFTPSTLVVGSITELNTSGNPMIGRARMTLHNVAPYQGGVIFRVNIEWDSDLPTRIVIFYQ
;
A
#
# COMPACT_ATOMS: atom_id res chain seq x y z
N MET A 1 1.95 -21.44 -9.59
CA MET A 1 0.92 -20.94 -8.66
C MET A 1 0.74 -19.45 -8.95
N THR A 2 -0.42 -19.04 -9.44
CA THR A 2 -0.71 -17.64 -9.81
C THR A 2 -1.26 -16.94 -8.58
N HIS A 3 -0.58 -15.91 -8.08
CA HIS A 3 -1.12 -15.09 -7.00
C HIS A 3 -2.32 -14.28 -7.53
N LYS A 4 -3.38 -14.14 -6.72
CA LYS A 4 -4.45 -13.16 -7.01
C LYS A 4 -3.80 -11.77 -7.07
N LYS A 5 -4.18 -10.95 -8.05
CA LYS A 5 -3.63 -9.61 -8.25
C LYS A 5 -4.75 -8.57 -8.13
N ILE A 6 -4.49 -7.49 -7.41
CA ILE A 6 -5.35 -6.31 -7.32
C ILE A 6 -4.58 -5.15 -7.92
N ASP A 7 -5.12 -4.51 -8.96
CA ASP A 7 -4.54 -3.34 -9.59
C ASP A 7 -5.28 -2.08 -9.09
N VAL A 8 -4.54 -1.11 -8.56
CA VAL A 8 -5.07 0.14 -8.01
C VAL A 8 -4.18 1.31 -8.44
N ALA A 9 -4.79 2.44 -8.75
CA ALA A 9 -4.05 3.69 -9.01
C ALA A 9 -3.84 4.45 -7.69
N ALA A 10 -2.66 5.02 -7.50
CA ALA A 10 -2.41 5.96 -6.41
C ALA A 10 -2.47 7.39 -6.95
N GLU A 11 -3.03 8.29 -6.15
CA GLU A 11 -2.93 9.72 -6.37
C GLU A 11 -1.69 10.28 -5.64
N PRO A 12 -1.00 11.30 -6.19
CA PRO A 12 0.17 11.86 -5.54
C PRO A 12 -0.27 12.60 -4.27
N GLY A 13 0.14 12.11 -3.10
CA GLY A 13 0.06 12.89 -1.88
C GLY A 13 1.29 13.80 -1.80
N THR A 14 1.06 15.10 -1.86
CA THR A 14 2.12 16.10 -1.72
C THR A 14 2.12 16.63 -0.29
N GLU A 15 2.88 15.99 0.60
CA GLU A 15 3.32 16.60 1.85
C GLU A 15 4.84 16.72 1.80
N PHE A 16 5.33 17.86 1.32
CA PHE A 16 6.75 18.19 1.38
C PHE A 16 7.06 18.78 2.76
N ASP A 17 7.77 18.04 3.61
CA ASP A 17 8.37 18.60 4.82
C ASP A 17 9.66 19.35 4.43
N THR A 18 9.49 20.62 4.08
CA THR A 18 10.60 21.51 3.72
C THR A 18 11.51 21.85 4.90
N GLU A 19 11.09 21.62 6.15
CA GLU A 19 11.89 21.96 7.34
C GLU A 19 13.00 20.95 7.60
N ARG A 20 12.86 19.71 7.13
CA ARG A 20 13.86 18.64 7.32
C ARG A 20 14.73 18.36 6.10
N GLY A 21 14.50 19.04 4.98
CA GLY A 21 15.29 18.86 3.75
C GLY A 21 15.16 17.45 3.14
N LEU A 22 14.11 16.71 3.48
CA LEU A 22 13.83 15.39 2.95
C LEU A 22 12.69 15.52 1.94
N ASN A 23 12.94 15.12 0.68
CA ASN A 23 11.89 14.99 -0.33
C ASN A 23 11.06 13.74 -0.03
N GLN A 24 10.29 13.79 1.04
CA GLN A 24 9.39 12.72 1.44
C GLN A 24 8.04 12.98 0.83
N ALA A 25 7.42 11.92 0.34
CA ALA A 25 6.03 12.00 -0.06
C ALA A 25 5.30 10.76 0.46
N THR A 26 4.04 10.97 0.80
CA THR A 26 3.14 9.92 1.28
C THR A 26 1.99 9.79 0.28
N THR A 27 1.48 8.58 0.12
CA THR A 27 0.22 8.34 -0.58
C THR A 27 -0.46 7.14 0.06
N TRP A 28 -1.68 6.83 -0.32
CA TRP A 28 -2.36 5.62 0.13
C TRP A 28 -3.22 5.03 -0.98
N VAL A 29 -3.47 3.74 -0.87
CA VAL A 29 -4.45 3.03 -1.68
C VAL A 29 -5.37 2.22 -0.79
N ASP A 30 -6.66 2.21 -1.15
CA ASP A 30 -7.68 1.41 -0.48
C ASP A 30 -8.08 0.26 -1.39
N PHE A 31 -8.30 -0.92 -0.81
CA PHE A 31 -8.81 -2.08 -1.51
C PHE A 31 -9.57 -3.00 -0.56
N THR A 32 -10.27 -3.99 -1.10
CA THR A 32 -11.00 -5.00 -0.34
C THR A 32 -10.44 -6.38 -0.66
N GLY A 33 -10.04 -7.15 0.36
CA GLY A 33 -9.46 -8.47 0.13
C GLY A 33 -9.21 -9.29 1.40
N SER A 34 -8.91 -10.57 1.18
CA SER A 34 -8.51 -11.57 2.17
C SER A 34 -7.53 -12.58 1.54
N GLY A 35 -6.71 -13.22 2.38
CA GLY A 35 -5.71 -14.21 1.95
C GLY A 35 -4.41 -13.61 1.39
N ASP A 36 -3.70 -14.40 0.58
CA ASP A 36 -2.43 -14.04 -0.06
C ASP A 36 -2.62 -13.47 -1.47
N PHE A 37 -2.19 -12.22 -1.70
CA PHE A 37 -2.28 -11.59 -3.02
C PHE A 37 -1.21 -10.51 -3.25
N LEU A 38 -1.08 -10.13 -4.51
CA LEU A 38 -0.25 -9.01 -4.95
C LEU A 38 -1.12 -7.77 -5.13
N VAL A 39 -0.77 -6.67 -4.45
CA VAL A 39 -1.36 -5.35 -4.69
C VAL A 39 -0.40 -4.57 -5.57
N ASN A 40 -0.83 -4.26 -6.79
CA ASN A 40 -0.06 -3.50 -7.75
C ASN A 40 -0.57 -2.06 -7.79
N VAL A 41 0.24 -1.16 -7.25
CA VAL A 41 -0.05 0.27 -7.19
C VAL A 41 0.59 0.96 -8.37
N GLN A 42 -0.23 1.54 -9.25
CA GLN A 42 0.21 2.23 -10.45
C GLN A 42 0.34 3.73 -10.17
N ALA A 43 1.53 4.27 -10.42
CA ALA A 43 1.83 5.69 -10.23
C ALA A 43 3.10 6.07 -11.01
N GLY A 44 3.01 7.10 -11.86
CA GLY A 44 4.05 7.44 -12.83
C GLY A 44 5.39 7.92 -12.24
N TRP A 45 5.41 8.32 -10.97
CA TRP A 45 6.60 8.82 -10.27
C TRP A 45 7.46 7.73 -9.62
N PHE A 46 6.98 6.47 -9.57
CA PHE A 46 7.81 5.36 -9.08
C PHE A 46 8.82 4.92 -10.15
N THR A 47 10.03 4.61 -9.68
CA THR A 47 11.11 4.02 -10.46
C THR A 47 11.63 2.78 -9.72
N PRO A 48 12.39 1.88 -10.38
CA PRO A 48 13.02 0.76 -9.70
C PRO A 48 13.97 1.15 -8.55
N SER A 49 14.44 2.40 -8.51
CA SER A 49 15.32 2.92 -7.46
C SER A 49 14.60 3.68 -6.34
N THR A 50 13.28 3.88 -6.44
CA THR A 50 12.51 4.58 -5.40
C THR A 50 12.54 3.78 -4.10
N LEU A 51 12.86 4.44 -2.99
CA LEU A 51 12.74 3.81 -1.67
C LEU A 51 11.26 3.78 -1.29
N VAL A 52 10.73 2.61 -0.94
CA VAL A 52 9.32 2.47 -0.56
C VAL A 52 9.17 1.73 0.76
N VAL A 53 8.37 2.31 1.65
CA VAL A 53 7.93 1.68 2.90
C VAL A 53 6.40 1.68 2.92
N GLY A 54 5.81 0.54 3.25
CA GLY A 54 4.36 0.39 3.36
C GLY A 54 3.91 0.13 4.79
N SER A 55 2.76 0.66 5.17
CA SER A 55 2.00 0.27 6.36
C SER A 55 0.61 -0.22 5.93
N ILE A 56 0.15 -1.35 6.47
CA ILE A 56 -1.15 -1.94 6.14
C ILE A 56 -2.09 -1.90 7.36
N THR A 57 -3.34 -1.50 7.13
CA THR A 57 -4.37 -1.39 8.18
C THR A 57 -5.76 -1.75 7.65
N GLU A 58 -6.61 -2.28 8.51
CA GLU A 58 -8.05 -2.35 8.25
C GLU A 58 -8.67 -0.94 8.29
N LEU A 59 -9.75 -0.72 7.54
CA LEU A 59 -10.54 0.51 7.59
C LEU A 59 -11.86 0.27 8.32
N ASN A 60 -12.24 1.21 9.18
CA ASN A 60 -13.56 1.20 9.80
C ASN A 60 -14.66 1.68 8.82
N THR A 61 -15.92 1.68 9.26
CA THR A 61 -17.07 2.10 8.44
C THR A 61 -17.04 3.58 8.01
N SER A 62 -16.19 4.39 8.63
CA SER A 62 -15.95 5.80 8.27
C SER A 62 -14.72 5.98 7.38
N GLY A 63 -14.07 4.90 6.94
CA GLY A 63 -12.87 4.95 6.08
C GLY A 63 -11.57 5.31 6.81
N ASN A 64 -11.56 5.22 8.14
CA ASN A 64 -10.37 5.52 8.95
C ASN A 64 -9.58 4.24 9.28
N PRO A 65 -8.22 4.28 9.25
CA PRO A 65 -7.38 3.19 9.70
C PRO A 65 -7.71 2.74 11.13
N MET A 66 -7.77 1.42 11.34
CA MET A 66 -7.96 0.82 12.66
C MET A 66 -7.17 -0.47 12.80
N ILE A 67 -6.97 -0.89 14.05
CA ILE A 67 -6.47 -2.23 14.39
C ILE A 67 -7.67 -3.14 14.59
N GLY A 68 -7.96 -3.94 13.56
CA GLY A 68 -9.00 -4.96 13.60
C GLY A 68 -8.52 -6.28 14.22
N ARG A 69 -9.30 -7.33 13.99
CA ARG A 69 -9.01 -8.69 14.53
C ARG A 69 -8.11 -9.51 13.60
N ALA A 70 -8.08 -9.19 12.31
CA ALA A 70 -7.28 -9.90 11.33
C ALA A 70 -5.79 -9.60 11.51
N ARG A 71 -4.94 -10.62 11.34
CA ARG A 71 -3.50 -10.40 11.19
C ARG A 71 -3.24 -9.97 9.75
N MET A 72 -2.60 -8.82 9.57
CA MET A 72 -2.25 -8.27 8.26
C MET A 72 -0.73 -8.10 8.17
N THR A 73 -0.15 -8.55 7.06
CA THR A 73 1.30 -8.45 6.86
C THR A 73 1.66 -8.03 5.44
N LEU A 74 2.74 -7.25 5.32
CA LEU A 74 3.43 -6.96 4.06
C LEU A 74 4.71 -7.79 4.03
N HIS A 75 4.81 -8.71 3.09
CA HIS A 75 5.96 -9.62 2.97
C HIS A 75 7.07 -9.06 2.09
N ASN A 76 6.71 -8.43 0.97
CA ASN A 76 7.66 -7.89 0.00
C ASN A 76 7.12 -6.59 -0.59
N VAL A 77 8.04 -5.69 -0.91
CA VAL A 77 7.77 -4.43 -1.60
C VAL A 77 8.74 -4.34 -2.77
N ALA A 78 8.20 -4.17 -3.99
CA ALA A 78 8.99 -4.17 -5.21
C ALA A 78 8.58 -2.99 -6.11
N PRO A 79 9.30 -1.85 -6.04
CA PRO A 79 9.14 -0.74 -6.97
C PRO A 79 9.55 -1.16 -8.39
N TYR A 80 8.88 -0.58 -9.37
CA TYR A 80 9.19 -0.74 -10.79
C TYR A 80 8.93 0.58 -11.53
N GLN A 81 9.25 0.64 -12.81
CA GLN A 81 8.95 1.84 -13.59
C GLN A 81 7.44 2.06 -13.71
N GLY A 82 6.92 3.09 -13.04
CA GLY A 82 5.49 3.43 -13.07
C GLY A 82 4.64 2.73 -12.00
N GLY A 83 5.24 2.14 -10.97
CA GLY A 83 4.47 1.65 -9.82
C GLY A 83 5.27 0.89 -8.77
N VAL A 84 4.55 0.25 -7.85
CA VAL A 84 5.10 -0.62 -6.81
C VAL A 84 4.16 -1.79 -6.55
N ILE A 85 4.73 -2.98 -6.36
CA ILE A 85 3.98 -4.19 -6.00
C ILE A 85 4.23 -4.52 -4.52
N PHE A 86 3.15 -4.71 -3.78
CA PHE A 86 3.17 -5.25 -2.42
C PHE A 86 2.70 -6.70 -2.43
N ARG A 87 3.44 -7.59 -1.78
CA ARG A 87 2.94 -8.92 -1.43
C ARG A 87 2.31 -8.85 -0.05
N VAL A 88 1.02 -9.13 0.02
CA VAL A 88 0.19 -8.94 1.20
C VAL A 88 -0.43 -10.27 1.62
N ASN A 89 -0.54 -10.45 2.93
CA ASN A 89 -1.39 -11.47 3.52
C ASN A 89 -2.35 -10.84 4.52
N ILE A 90 -3.64 -11.15 4.39
CA ILE A 90 -4.71 -10.81 5.34
C ILE A 90 -5.32 -12.12 5.84
N GLU A 91 -4.98 -12.51 7.07
CA GLU A 91 -5.48 -13.74 7.67
C GLU A 91 -6.89 -13.55 8.22
N TRP A 92 -7.87 -13.64 7.33
CA TRP A 92 -9.29 -13.55 7.66
C TRP A 92 -10.12 -14.38 6.69
N ASP A 93 -11.29 -14.86 7.15
CA ASP A 93 -12.17 -15.73 6.36
C ASP A 93 -13.05 -14.96 5.35
N SER A 94 -13.05 -13.63 5.42
CA SER A 94 -13.82 -12.76 4.53
C SER A 94 -13.02 -11.55 4.08
N ASP A 95 -13.37 -10.96 2.95
CA ASP A 95 -12.70 -9.74 2.48
C ASP A 95 -12.90 -8.58 3.45
N LEU A 96 -11.82 -7.83 3.71
CA LEU A 96 -11.81 -6.66 4.59
C LEU A 96 -11.43 -5.39 3.82
N PRO A 97 -12.09 -4.25 4.10
CA PRO A 97 -11.63 -2.96 3.58
C PRO A 97 -10.29 -2.60 4.23
N THR A 98 -9.30 -2.34 3.40
CA THR A 98 -7.90 -2.26 3.80
C THR A 98 -7.23 -1.08 3.12
N ARG A 99 -6.30 -0.43 3.82
CA ARG A 99 -5.44 0.62 3.30
C ARG A 99 -3.98 0.20 3.37
N ILE A 100 -3.23 0.49 2.32
CA ILE A 100 -1.76 0.59 2.38
C ILE A 100 -1.40 2.07 2.33
N VAL A 101 -0.80 2.58 3.40
CA VAL A 101 -0.11 3.87 3.39
C VAL A 101 1.31 3.64 2.88
N ILE A 102 1.73 4.45 1.93
CA ILE A 102 2.99 4.33 1.21
C ILE A 102 3.82 5.58 1.49
N PHE A 103 4.98 5.37 2.10
CA PHE A 103 6.04 6.37 2.21
C PHE A 103 7.08 6.12 1.12
N TYR A 104 7.49 7.18 0.41
CA TYR A 104 8.46 7.06 -0.67
C TYR A 104 9.42 8.25 -0.80
N GLN A 105 10.62 7.97 -1.34
CA GLN A 105 11.71 8.90 -1.62
C GLN A 105 12.44 8.56 -2.92
#